data_AF-A0A4R3JB35-F1
#
_entry.id   AF-A0A4R3JB35-F1
#
_cell.length_a   1.000
_cell.length_b   1.000
_cell.length_c   1.000
_cell.angle_alpha   90.00
_cell.angle_beta   90.00
_cell.angle_gamma   90.00
#
_symmetry.space_group_name_H-M   'P 1'
#
loop_
_entity.id
_entity.type
_entity.pdbx_description
1 polymer ?
#
loop_
_entity_poly.entity_id
_entity_poly.type
_entity_poly.pdbx_seq_one_letter_code
_entity_poly.pdbx_strand_id
1 'polypeptide(L)'
;MTRKPSVYAAVIAASFGVALPQTLLADAPVIQTVGPVIHLADNLDEEAMLGWCIDTEGRGLGDQLHAHSCKPTGDDVLFSFAPDTGMIESATYAGMCMAYNAPDSAENPFGLIACDEADQTQHFAYDEASMEIHLADDAAQCVTVAPVIDDAGPFQSRDLLLAACEDLEPSFKQWVIRGE
;
A
#
# COMPACT_ATOMS: atom_id res chain seq x y z
N MET A 1 63.73 -39.87 38.91
CA MET A 1 63.40 -39.34 37.57
C MET A 1 61.94 -38.91 37.60
N THR A 2 61.73 -37.61 37.56
CA THR A 2 60.44 -36.91 37.71
C THR A 2 59.72 -36.83 36.37
N ARG A 3 58.45 -37.24 36.28
CA ARG A 3 57.60 -36.97 35.11
C ARG A 3 56.29 -36.34 35.59
N LYS A 4 56.14 -35.03 35.34
CA LYS A 4 54.86 -34.31 35.50
C LYS A 4 53.97 -34.63 34.29
N PRO A 5 52.66 -34.84 34.47
CA PRO A 5 51.73 -34.80 33.34
C PRO A 5 51.38 -33.36 33.00
N SER A 6 51.42 -33.07 31.70
CA SER A 6 51.05 -31.81 31.08
C SER A 6 49.53 -31.75 30.94
N VAL A 7 48.90 -30.71 31.49
CA VAL A 7 47.49 -30.41 31.30
C VAL A 7 47.36 -29.63 29.99
N TYR A 8 46.74 -30.22 28.96
CA TYR A 8 46.29 -29.48 27.78
C TYR A 8 44.89 -28.93 28.06
N ALA A 9 44.79 -27.63 28.30
CA ALA A 9 43.52 -26.92 28.29
C ALA A 9 43.11 -26.66 26.83
N ALA A 10 42.03 -27.30 26.39
CA ALA A 10 41.39 -26.99 25.12
C ALA A 10 40.56 -25.71 25.29
N VAL A 11 40.94 -24.63 24.59
CA VAL A 11 40.15 -23.40 24.52
C VAL A 11 39.15 -23.57 23.38
N ILE A 12 37.87 -23.71 23.72
CA ILE A 12 36.77 -23.64 22.74
C ILE A 12 36.48 -22.16 22.51
N ALA A 13 36.88 -21.65 21.35
CA ALA A 13 36.50 -20.31 20.91
C ALA A 13 35.04 -20.37 20.42
N ALA A 14 34.11 -19.85 21.22
CA ALA A 14 32.74 -19.61 20.79
C ALA A 14 32.72 -18.37 19.87
N SER A 15 32.64 -18.60 18.57
CA SER A 15 32.36 -17.57 17.58
C SER A 15 30.91 -17.13 17.70
N PHE A 16 30.67 -16.04 18.43
CA PHE A 16 29.41 -15.31 18.38
C PHE A 16 29.29 -14.66 17.00
N GLY A 17 28.51 -15.27 16.11
CA GLY A 17 28.07 -14.64 14.87
C GLY A 17 27.12 -13.50 15.22
N VAL A 18 27.58 -12.26 15.03
CA VAL A 18 26.72 -11.08 15.09
C VAL A 18 25.82 -11.13 13.85
N ALA A 19 24.59 -11.60 14.02
CA ALA A 19 23.55 -11.42 13.02
C ALA A 19 23.20 -9.92 13.01
N LEU A 20 23.68 -9.19 12.01
CA LEU A 20 23.20 -7.85 11.74
C LEU A 20 21.71 -7.99 11.34
N PRO A 21 20.78 -7.23 11.94
CA PRO A 21 19.42 -7.19 11.47
C PRO A 21 19.44 -6.70 10.03
N GLN A 22 19.00 -7.54 9.09
CA GLN A 22 18.74 -7.10 7.74
C GLN A 22 17.48 -6.23 7.82
N THR A 23 17.66 -4.92 7.88
CA THR A 23 16.58 -4.00 7.54
C THR A 23 16.30 -4.26 6.07
N LEU A 24 15.24 -5.02 5.78
CA LEU A 24 14.63 -5.05 4.46
C LEU A 24 14.27 -3.59 4.16
N LEU A 25 15.05 -2.96 3.28
CA LEU A 25 14.69 -1.66 2.77
C LEU A 25 13.51 -1.91 1.82
N ALA A 26 12.40 -1.22 2.07
CA ALA A 26 11.28 -1.18 1.14
C ALA A 26 11.78 -0.88 -0.27
N ASP A 27 11.40 -1.69 -1.26
CA ASP A 27 11.83 -1.47 -2.64
C ASP A 27 10.87 -0.49 -3.28
N ALA A 28 11.25 0.79 -3.35
CA ALA A 28 10.35 1.82 -3.87
C ALA A 28 10.06 1.61 -5.37
N PRO A 29 8.79 1.75 -5.81
CA PRO A 29 8.45 1.55 -7.21
C PRO A 29 8.97 2.68 -8.10
N VAL A 30 9.16 2.37 -9.38
CA VAL A 30 9.50 3.33 -10.44
C VAL A 30 8.21 3.73 -11.16
N ILE A 31 7.47 4.66 -10.56
CA ILE A 31 6.21 5.15 -11.11
C ILE A 31 6.43 5.80 -12.49
N GLN A 32 5.77 5.24 -13.50
CA GLN A 32 5.78 5.73 -14.88
C GLN A 32 4.46 6.40 -15.29
N THR A 33 3.40 6.25 -14.48
CA THR A 33 2.14 6.95 -14.67
C THR A 33 2.35 8.46 -14.65
N VAL A 34 1.73 9.16 -15.59
CA VAL A 34 1.76 10.63 -15.69
C VAL A 34 0.43 11.19 -15.20
N GLY A 35 0.48 12.07 -14.20
CA GLY A 35 -0.68 12.67 -13.57
C GLY A 35 -0.71 12.43 -12.06
N PRO A 36 -1.78 12.86 -11.38
CA PRO A 36 -1.94 12.65 -9.96
C PRO A 36 -2.20 11.17 -9.68
N VAL A 37 -1.43 10.59 -8.76
CA VAL A 37 -1.58 9.19 -8.34
C VAL A 37 -1.40 9.07 -6.84
N ILE A 38 -2.12 8.12 -6.26
CA ILE A 38 -1.93 7.65 -4.89
C ILE A 38 -1.44 6.22 -5.00
N HIS A 39 -0.21 5.96 -4.55
CA HIS A 39 0.46 4.67 -4.74
C HIS A 39 1.10 4.15 -3.47
N LEU A 40 1.26 2.83 -3.32
CA LEU A 40 2.03 2.29 -2.20
C LEU A 40 3.49 2.74 -2.26
N ALA A 41 4.05 2.99 -1.08
CA ALA A 41 5.45 3.38 -0.91
C ALA A 41 6.41 2.23 -1.27
N ASP A 42 5.98 0.99 -1.04
CA ASP A 42 6.70 -0.24 -1.38
C ASP A 42 6.15 -0.81 -2.71
N ASN A 43 7.03 -1.30 -3.57
CA ASN A 43 6.66 -1.97 -4.80
C ASN A 43 5.95 -3.31 -4.55
N LEU A 44 6.19 -3.92 -3.38
CA LEU A 44 5.47 -5.08 -2.88
C LEU A 44 5.38 -6.18 -3.95
N ASP A 45 6.52 -6.54 -4.53
CA ASP A 45 6.67 -7.58 -5.55
C ASP A 45 5.87 -7.37 -6.87
N GLU A 46 5.51 -6.13 -7.23
CA GLU A 46 5.02 -5.83 -8.58
C GLU A 46 6.14 -6.08 -9.62
N GLU A 47 5.90 -6.98 -10.56
CA GLU A 47 6.95 -7.59 -11.39
C GLU A 47 7.70 -6.58 -12.29
N ALA A 48 7.02 -5.52 -12.71
CA ALA A 48 7.55 -4.51 -13.62
C ALA A 48 8.14 -3.30 -12.87
N MET A 49 8.18 -3.33 -11.54
CA MET A 49 8.56 -2.22 -10.67
C MET A 49 7.70 -0.96 -10.87
N LEU A 50 6.47 -1.12 -11.34
CA LEU A 50 5.53 -0.02 -11.54
C LEU A 50 4.89 0.45 -10.24
N GLY A 51 4.85 -0.40 -9.21
CA GLY A 51 4.14 -0.14 -7.95
C GLY A 51 2.63 -0.29 -8.05
N TRP A 52 1.93 -0.05 -6.95
CA TRP A 52 0.49 -0.25 -6.81
C TRP A 52 -0.25 1.08 -6.64
N CYS A 53 -1.17 1.38 -7.54
CA CYS A 53 -2.01 2.57 -7.52
C CYS A 53 -3.46 2.19 -7.20
N ILE A 54 -4.22 3.12 -6.62
CA ILE A 54 -5.69 3.04 -6.61
C ILE A 54 -6.17 3.11 -8.07
N ASP A 55 -7.04 2.19 -8.46
CA ASP A 55 -7.54 2.04 -9.83
C ASP A 55 -9.04 1.70 -9.82
N THR A 56 -9.77 2.07 -10.87
CA THR A 56 -11.14 1.59 -11.06
C THR A 56 -11.15 0.17 -11.60
N GLU A 57 -11.94 -0.71 -10.99
CA GLU A 57 -12.06 -2.08 -11.49
C GLU A 57 -12.74 -2.12 -12.87
N GLY A 58 -12.16 -2.88 -13.80
CA GLY A 58 -12.67 -3.05 -15.16
C GLY A 58 -12.03 -2.11 -16.18
N ARG A 59 -12.78 -1.71 -17.22
CA ARG A 59 -12.32 -0.79 -18.26
C ARG A 59 -13.16 0.47 -18.23
N GLY A 60 -12.52 1.61 -18.00
CA GLY A 60 -13.21 2.89 -17.93
C GLY A 60 -13.88 3.09 -16.56
N LEU A 61 -15.01 3.79 -16.51
CA LEU A 61 -15.74 4.02 -15.27
C LEU A 61 -16.29 2.70 -14.69
N GLY A 62 -15.64 2.18 -13.65
CA GLY A 62 -16.14 1.13 -12.76
C GLY A 62 -16.78 1.73 -11.51
N ASP A 63 -17.63 0.94 -10.84
CA ASP A 63 -18.24 1.30 -9.54
C ASP A 63 -17.44 0.76 -8.35
N GLN A 64 -16.46 -0.12 -8.58
CA GLN A 64 -15.54 -0.67 -7.58
C GLN A 64 -14.11 -0.16 -7.79
N LEU A 65 -13.35 -0.10 -6.70
CA LEU A 65 -11.93 0.25 -6.69
C LEU A 65 -11.10 -0.94 -6.20
N HIS A 66 -9.95 -1.12 -6.82
CA HIS A 66 -8.92 -2.08 -6.41
C HIS A 66 -7.55 -1.42 -6.41
N ALA A 67 -6.51 -2.16 -6.01
CA ALA A 67 -5.14 -1.76 -6.24
C ALA A 67 -4.63 -2.45 -7.52
N HIS A 68 -3.95 -1.70 -8.37
CA HIS A 68 -3.47 -2.21 -9.65
C HIS A 68 -2.07 -1.69 -9.92
N SER A 69 -1.28 -2.36 -10.78
CA SER A 69 -0.02 -1.80 -11.26
C SER A 69 -0.24 -0.34 -11.68
N CYS A 70 0.64 0.58 -11.28
CA CYS A 70 0.58 1.97 -11.73
C CYS A 70 0.92 2.05 -13.22
N LYS A 71 -0.11 1.86 -14.06
CA LYS A 71 0.02 1.71 -15.51
C LYS A 71 0.66 2.99 -16.11
N PRO A 72 1.66 2.87 -17.02
CA PRO A 72 2.21 4.02 -17.74
C PRO A 72 1.18 4.70 -18.66
N THR A 73 0.12 3.97 -19.01
CA THR A 73 -0.97 4.41 -19.88
C THR A 73 -2.30 3.95 -19.32
N GLY A 74 -3.35 4.74 -19.52
CA GLY A 74 -4.63 4.52 -18.84
C GLY A 74 -4.82 5.61 -17.81
N ASP A 75 -6.04 6.12 -17.72
CA ASP A 75 -6.42 7.23 -16.86
C ASP A 75 -7.25 6.74 -15.66
N ASP A 76 -7.54 5.45 -15.58
CA ASP A 76 -8.24 4.76 -14.50
C ASP A 76 -7.46 4.69 -13.17
N VAL A 77 -6.15 4.92 -13.20
CA VAL A 77 -5.28 5.01 -12.00
C VAL A 77 -5.12 6.44 -11.45
N LEU A 78 -5.73 7.45 -12.09
CA LEU A 78 -5.47 8.84 -11.75
C LEU A 78 -6.40 9.31 -10.63
N PHE A 79 -5.84 9.50 -9.44
CA PHE A 79 -6.54 9.93 -8.23
C PHE A 79 -5.74 10.99 -7.48
N SER A 80 -6.46 11.95 -6.90
CA SER A 80 -5.90 12.99 -6.03
C SER A 80 -6.58 12.99 -4.67
N PHE A 81 -5.83 13.31 -3.62
CA PHE A 81 -6.39 13.58 -2.30
C PHE A 81 -6.59 15.08 -2.11
N ALA A 82 -7.81 15.48 -1.75
CA ALA A 82 -8.17 16.86 -1.44
C ALA A 82 -8.13 17.08 0.09
N PRO A 83 -7.05 17.65 0.67
CA PRO A 83 -6.89 17.75 2.12
C PRO A 83 -7.93 18.65 2.80
N ASP A 84 -8.53 19.59 2.07
CA ASP A 84 -9.56 20.48 2.60
C ASP A 84 -10.90 19.75 2.87
N THR A 85 -11.21 18.72 2.08
CA THR A 85 -12.45 17.94 2.17
C THR A 85 -12.22 16.53 2.73
N GLY A 86 -10.99 16.03 2.68
CA GLY A 86 -10.64 14.65 2.99
C GLY A 86 -11.07 13.65 1.90
N MET A 87 -11.48 14.11 0.72
CA MET A 87 -11.93 13.22 -0.35
C MET A 87 -10.77 12.73 -1.21
N ILE A 88 -10.85 11.48 -1.67
CA ILE A 88 -10.00 10.93 -2.73
C ILE A 88 -10.82 10.97 -4.02
N GLU A 89 -10.43 11.86 -4.93
CA GLU A 89 -11.16 12.20 -6.15
C GLU A 89 -10.52 11.54 -7.37
N SER A 90 -11.33 11.03 -8.30
CA SER A 90 -10.83 10.64 -9.62
C SER A 90 -10.46 11.88 -10.42
N ALA A 91 -9.22 11.93 -10.93
CA ALA A 91 -8.80 12.98 -11.85
C ALA A 91 -9.36 12.78 -13.27
N THR A 92 -9.82 11.57 -13.58
CA THR A 92 -10.37 11.19 -14.89
C THR A 92 -11.87 11.36 -14.95
N TYR A 93 -12.57 10.90 -13.92
CA TYR A 93 -14.03 10.96 -13.83
C TYR A 93 -14.45 12.09 -12.90
N ALA A 94 -14.58 13.28 -13.46
CA ALA A 94 -14.93 14.48 -12.71
C ALA A 94 -16.20 14.30 -11.86
N GLY A 95 -16.10 14.64 -10.57
CA GLY A 95 -17.19 14.51 -9.60
C GLY A 95 -17.38 13.09 -9.06
N MET A 96 -16.40 12.21 -9.25
CA MET A 96 -16.40 10.86 -8.67
C MET A 96 -15.34 10.74 -7.57
N CYS A 97 -15.74 10.15 -6.44
CA CYS A 97 -14.94 10.00 -5.23
C CYS A 97 -14.91 8.54 -4.77
N MET A 98 -13.78 8.15 -4.20
CA MET A 98 -13.65 6.89 -3.46
C MET A 98 -14.60 6.89 -2.25
N ALA A 99 -15.25 5.76 -2.01
CA ALA A 99 -16.13 5.57 -0.86
C ALA A 99 -15.97 4.18 -0.26
N TYR A 100 -15.93 4.07 1.07
CA TYR A 100 -16.05 2.79 1.78
C TYR A 100 -17.53 2.38 1.87
N ASN A 101 -18.08 1.89 0.75
CA ASN A 101 -19.52 1.70 0.56
C ASN A 101 -19.96 0.22 0.44
N ALA A 102 -19.02 -0.72 0.50
CA ALA A 102 -19.29 -2.16 0.47
C ALA A 102 -18.58 -2.89 1.64
N PRO A 103 -18.87 -2.56 2.91
CA PRO A 103 -18.14 -3.10 4.08
C PRO A 103 -18.21 -4.63 4.23
N ASP A 104 -19.19 -5.28 3.62
CA ASP A 104 -19.34 -6.74 3.63
C ASP A 104 -18.50 -7.44 2.53
N SER A 105 -17.85 -6.68 1.66
CA SER A 105 -16.96 -7.20 0.60
C SER A 105 -15.60 -7.57 1.19
N ALA A 106 -15.16 -8.80 0.91
CA ALA A 106 -13.87 -9.31 1.38
C ALA A 106 -12.70 -9.00 0.41
N GLU A 107 -13.01 -8.59 -0.81
CA GLU A 107 -12.03 -8.38 -1.90
C GLU A 107 -11.87 -6.88 -2.18
N ASN A 108 -12.96 -6.16 -2.40
CA ASN A 108 -12.92 -4.70 -2.63
C ASN A 108 -14.14 -4.03 -1.96
N PRO A 109 -14.00 -3.44 -0.76
CA PRO A 109 -15.08 -2.74 -0.07
C PRO A 109 -15.17 -1.26 -0.45
N PHE A 110 -14.26 -0.78 -1.31
CA PHE A 110 -14.27 0.58 -1.82
C PHE A 110 -14.89 0.66 -3.20
N GLY A 111 -15.68 1.70 -3.42
CA GLY A 111 -16.28 2.02 -4.70
C GLY A 111 -15.94 3.41 -5.20
N LEU A 112 -16.26 3.66 -6.46
CA LEU A 112 -16.19 4.97 -7.08
C LEU A 112 -17.61 5.49 -7.34
N ILE A 113 -18.03 6.46 -6.54
CA ILE A 113 -19.40 7.01 -6.58
C ILE A 113 -19.38 8.53 -6.72
N ALA A 114 -20.54 9.15 -6.95
CA ALA A 114 -20.61 10.60 -7.03
C ALA A 114 -20.16 11.24 -5.70
N CYS A 115 -19.30 12.26 -5.80
CA CYS A 115 -18.80 12.98 -4.64
C CYS A 115 -19.97 13.64 -3.87
N ASP A 116 -19.99 13.44 -2.55
CA ASP A 116 -20.94 14.02 -1.61
C ASP A 116 -20.21 14.33 -0.30
N GLU A 117 -19.87 15.61 -0.05
CA GLU A 117 -19.21 16.06 1.19
C GLU A 117 -20.05 15.81 2.46
N ALA A 118 -21.33 15.43 2.34
CA ALA A 118 -22.14 15.01 3.48
C ALA A 118 -22.00 13.50 3.78
N ASP A 119 -21.44 12.71 2.86
CA ASP A 119 -21.25 11.27 2.99
C ASP A 119 -19.91 10.96 3.67
N GLN A 120 -19.98 10.61 4.95
CA GLN A 120 -18.80 10.28 5.75
C GLN A 120 -18.02 9.07 5.21
N THR A 121 -18.63 8.20 4.39
CA THR A 121 -17.91 7.07 3.78
C THR A 121 -16.92 7.50 2.70
N GLN A 122 -16.96 8.77 2.27
CA GLN A 122 -16.04 9.36 1.29
C GLN A 122 -14.92 10.18 1.92
N HIS A 123 -14.86 10.24 3.26
CA HIS A 123 -13.91 11.08 3.97
C HIS A 123 -12.76 10.26 4.56
N PHE A 124 -11.55 10.68 4.22
CA PHE A 124 -10.31 10.06 4.62
C PHE A 124 -9.36 11.08 5.27
N ALA A 125 -8.49 10.59 6.13
CA ALA A 125 -7.40 11.37 6.70
C ALA A 125 -6.06 10.77 6.24
N TYR A 126 -5.17 11.59 5.72
CA TYR A 126 -3.80 11.19 5.40
C TYR A 126 -2.84 11.76 6.42
N ASP A 127 -2.08 10.88 7.11
CA ASP A 127 -1.01 11.28 8.02
C ASP A 127 0.32 11.30 7.26
N GLU A 128 0.89 12.49 7.05
CA GLU A 128 2.16 12.65 6.31
C GLU A 128 3.36 11.99 7.00
N ALA A 129 3.32 11.77 8.31
CA ALA A 129 4.45 11.24 9.07
C ALA A 129 4.49 9.71 9.02
N SER A 130 3.34 9.03 9.12
CA SER A 130 3.21 7.58 8.97
C SER A 130 3.01 7.15 7.51
N MET A 131 2.57 8.07 6.66
CA MET A 131 2.12 7.84 5.29
C MET A 131 0.87 6.96 5.21
N GLU A 132 0.06 6.92 6.26
CA GLU A 132 -1.16 6.09 6.32
C GLU A 132 -2.38 6.89 5.87
N ILE A 133 -3.30 6.24 5.14
CA ILE A 133 -4.63 6.76 4.83
C ILE A 133 -5.63 6.04 5.73
N HIS A 134 -6.40 6.81 6.48
CA HIS A 134 -7.40 6.32 7.42
C HIS A 134 -8.82 6.73 6.99
N LEU A 135 -9.83 6.02 7.50
CA LEU A 135 -11.17 6.61 7.53
C LEU A 135 -11.16 7.84 8.44
N ALA A 136 -11.82 8.92 8.03
CA ALA A 136 -11.85 10.15 8.82
C ALA A 136 -12.59 9.98 10.16
N ASP A 137 -13.56 9.07 10.24
CA ASP A 137 -14.33 8.78 11.45
C ASP A 137 -13.75 7.65 12.32
N ASP A 138 -12.81 6.87 11.78
CA ASP A 138 -12.10 5.81 12.51
C ASP A 138 -10.60 5.72 12.11
N ALA A 139 -9.76 6.44 12.86
CA ALA A 139 -8.31 6.45 12.68
C ALA A 139 -7.63 5.10 12.99
N ALA A 140 -8.32 4.12 13.57
CA ALA A 140 -7.77 2.79 13.79
C ALA A 140 -7.84 1.91 12.52
N GLN A 141 -8.61 2.33 11.51
CA GLN A 141 -8.73 1.63 10.23
C GLN A 141 -7.86 2.29 9.17
N CYS A 142 -7.08 1.49 8.45
CA CYS A 142 -6.18 1.92 7.39
C CYS A 142 -6.61 1.34 6.05
N VAL A 143 -6.51 2.16 5.00
CA VAL A 143 -6.53 1.69 3.62
C VAL A 143 -5.26 0.86 3.38
N THR A 144 -5.42 -0.35 2.86
CA THR A 144 -4.35 -1.33 2.66
C THR A 144 -4.59 -2.14 1.39
N VAL A 145 -3.62 -2.94 0.98
CA VAL A 145 -3.83 -3.96 -0.08
C VAL A 145 -3.76 -5.38 0.49
N ALA A 146 -4.36 -6.35 -0.20
CA ALA A 146 -4.20 -7.76 0.13
C ALA A 146 -2.79 -8.29 -0.25
N PRO A 147 -2.31 -9.36 0.41
CA PRO A 147 -1.05 -10.02 0.08
C PRO A 147 -1.05 -10.80 -1.23
N VAL A 148 -2.21 -11.17 -1.75
CA VAL A 148 -2.34 -11.92 -3.00
C VAL A 148 -2.20 -10.97 -4.19
N ILE A 149 -1.43 -11.40 -5.20
CA ILE A 149 -1.34 -10.73 -6.50
C ILE A 149 -2.18 -11.53 -7.50
N ASP A 150 -3.02 -10.83 -8.26
CA ASP A 150 -3.82 -11.37 -9.34
C ASP A 150 -3.26 -10.98 -10.72
N ASP A 151 -3.49 -11.85 -11.70
CA ASP A 151 -3.14 -11.61 -13.10
C ASP A 151 -4.14 -10.63 -13.73
N ALA A 152 -3.62 -9.50 -14.22
CA ALA A 152 -4.40 -8.47 -14.91
C ALA A 152 -3.88 -8.25 -16.35
N GLY A 153 -3.42 -9.32 -17.01
CA GLY A 153 -2.90 -9.29 -18.37
C GLY A 153 -1.42 -8.87 -18.40
N PRO A 154 -1.04 -7.73 -19.02
CA PRO A 154 0.35 -7.25 -18.99
C PRO A 154 0.72 -6.59 -17.66
N PHE A 155 -0.22 -6.52 -16.71
CA PHE A 155 -0.11 -5.88 -15.42
C PHE A 155 -0.65 -6.82 -14.34
N GLN A 156 -0.63 -6.36 -13.09
CA GLN A 156 -1.07 -7.12 -11.94
C GLN A 156 -2.09 -6.29 -11.13
N SER A 157 -2.90 -6.96 -10.32
CA SER A 157 -3.82 -6.33 -9.37
C SER A 157 -3.74 -6.97 -7.99
N ARG A 158 -4.30 -6.27 -7.02
CA ARG A 158 -4.54 -6.71 -5.65
C ARG A 158 -5.86 -6.12 -5.18
N ASP A 159 -6.51 -6.83 -4.28
CA ASP A 159 -7.61 -6.29 -3.49
C ASP A 159 -7.19 -5.03 -2.73
N LEU A 160 -8.00 -3.98 -2.80
CA LEU A 160 -7.88 -2.77 -1.98
C LEU A 160 -8.83 -2.92 -0.79
N LEU A 161 -8.30 -2.91 0.43
CA LEU A 161 -9.00 -3.32 1.64
C LEU A 161 -8.94 -2.25 2.73
N LEU A 162 -9.81 -2.42 3.72
CA LEU A 162 -9.74 -1.70 4.99
C LEU A 162 -9.44 -2.70 6.11
N ALA A 163 -8.46 -2.40 6.95
CA ALA A 163 -8.12 -3.24 8.10
C ALA A 163 -7.57 -2.42 9.27
N ALA A 164 -7.49 -3.04 10.44
CA ALA A 164 -6.90 -2.41 11.62
C ALA A 164 -5.44 -2.06 11.37
N CYS A 165 -5.08 -0.78 11.53
CA CYS A 165 -3.74 -0.27 11.24
C CYS A 165 -2.65 -1.02 12.02
N GLU A 166 -2.93 -1.46 13.25
CA GLU A 166 -1.95 -2.13 14.12
C GLU A 166 -1.60 -3.56 13.66
N ASP A 167 -2.47 -4.19 12.86
CA ASP A 167 -2.29 -5.55 12.35
C ASP A 167 -1.55 -5.59 11.00
N LEU A 168 -1.25 -4.41 10.43
CA LEU A 168 -0.68 -4.27 9.10
C LEU A 168 0.82 -3.97 9.15
N GLU A 169 1.57 -4.69 8.32
CA GLU A 169 2.97 -4.35 8.03
C GLU A 169 3.03 -3.03 7.24
N PRO A 170 4.01 -2.14 7.52
CA PRO A 170 4.07 -0.82 6.87
C PRO A 170 4.03 -0.86 5.34
N SER A 171 4.65 -1.86 4.71
CA SER A 171 4.71 -1.99 3.24
C SER A 171 3.33 -2.12 2.57
N PHE A 172 2.30 -2.52 3.32
CA PHE A 172 0.95 -2.74 2.81
C PHE A 172 0.01 -1.53 2.96
N LYS A 173 0.39 -0.54 3.77
CA LYS A 173 -0.50 0.57 4.17
C LYS A 173 0.12 1.96 4.10
N GLN A 174 1.40 2.06 3.71
CA GLN A 174 2.05 3.34 3.48
C GLN A 174 1.82 3.79 2.04
N TRP A 175 1.12 4.89 1.88
CA TRP A 175 0.73 5.48 0.59
C TRP A 175 1.50 6.78 0.35
N VAL A 176 2.02 6.94 -0.86
CA VAL A 176 2.59 8.19 -1.36
C VAL A 176 1.52 8.88 -2.20
N ILE A 177 1.21 10.12 -1.83
CA ILE A 177 0.38 11.01 -2.65
C ILE A 177 1.30 11.82 -3.56
N ARG A 178 1.16 11.63 -4.86
CA ARG A 178 1.90 12.39 -5.88
C ARG A 178 0.92 13.28 -6.64
N GLY A 179 1.10 14.59 -6.49
CA GLY A 179 0.37 15.60 -7.29
C GLY A 179 0.94 15.76 -8.70
N GLU A 180 0.32 16.66 -9.48
CA GLU A 180 0.74 17.04 -10.84
C GLU A 180 2.17 17.60 -10.93
#